data_AF-A0A271LGU7-F1
#
_entry.id   AF-A0A271LGU7-F1
#
_cell.length_a   1.000
_cell.length_b   1.000
_cell.length_c   1.000
_cell.angle_alpha   90.00
_cell.angle_beta   90.00
_cell.angle_gamma   90.00
#
_symmetry.space_group_name_H-M   'P 1'
#
loop_
_entity.id
_entity.type
_entity.pdbx_description
1 polymer ?
#
loop_
_entity_poly.entity_id
_entity_poly.type
_entity_poly.pdbx_seq_one_letter_code
_entity_poly.pdbx_strand_id
1 'polypeptide(L)'
;MLWIPGGTFLMGSNEHYPEEAPAHRVKVGGFWMDRHTVTNREFERFVAATGYVTLAERPADPADYPGAIPELLVPSSAMFKKPAQKVDIRNSYNWWVYVAGANWRHPRGPASSIKKLGDHPVVHVAFEDAEAYAKWAGKELPTEAEWEFAARGGLDGAEFVWGDELTPGGKHLANTWQGEFPYENRNEDGYEWTAPVGSFPANGFGLHDMAGNVWQWTTDWYQEHSRIDSPCCTIDNPRGGQREASFDPHTPEIMIPRKVTKGGSYLCAPNYCRRYRPAARMSQPVDTSTCHLGLRCIVRSRSRE
;
A
#
# COMPACT_ATOMS: atom_id res chain seq x y z
N MET A 1 10.35 13.40 9.25
CA MET A 1 8.95 13.67 8.84
C MET A 1 8.88 15.08 8.28
N LEU A 2 7.87 15.37 7.46
CA LEU A 2 7.56 16.70 6.95
C LEU A 2 6.18 17.12 7.46
N TRP A 3 6.03 18.42 7.73
CA TRP A 3 4.74 18.99 8.13
C TRP A 3 3.86 19.14 6.89
N ILE A 4 2.68 18.56 6.96
CA ILE A 4 1.61 18.68 5.97
C ILE A 4 0.58 19.65 6.56
N PRO A 5 0.35 20.83 5.95
CA PRO A 5 -0.44 21.89 6.58
C PRO A 5 -1.92 21.54 6.79
N GLY A 6 -2.42 20.49 6.15
CA GLY A 6 -3.84 20.20 6.06
C GLY A 6 -4.56 21.16 5.12
N GLY A 7 -5.83 20.89 4.86
CA GLY A 7 -6.63 21.67 3.91
C GLY A 7 -7.79 20.88 3.34
N THR A 8 -8.51 21.51 2.41
CA THR A 8 -9.58 20.86 1.64
C THR A 8 -9.06 20.45 0.27
N PHE A 9 -9.41 19.25 -0.18
CA PHE A 9 -9.03 18.74 -1.50
C PHE A 9 -10.15 17.89 -2.11
N LEU A 10 -10.05 17.64 -3.41
CA LEU A 10 -10.90 16.66 -4.09
C LEU A 10 -10.31 15.25 -3.90
N MET A 11 -11.00 14.42 -3.11
CA MET A 11 -10.65 13.02 -2.89
C MET A 11 -11.33 12.12 -3.92
N GLY A 12 -10.64 11.09 -4.40
CA GLY A 12 -11.15 10.13 -5.40
C GLY A 12 -11.01 10.61 -6.84
N SER A 13 -11.67 9.88 -7.76
CA SER A 13 -11.69 10.15 -9.20
C SER A 13 -12.99 9.62 -9.82
N ASN A 14 -13.54 10.33 -10.79
CA ASN A 14 -14.72 9.92 -11.55
C ASN A 14 -14.37 9.23 -12.89
N GLU A 15 -13.10 9.13 -13.23
CA GLU A 15 -12.64 8.81 -14.60
C GLU A 15 -11.99 7.43 -14.73
N HIS A 16 -11.76 6.75 -13.60
CA HIS A 16 -10.94 5.53 -13.55
C HIS A 16 -11.74 4.35 -12.98
N TYR A 17 -11.37 3.84 -11.82
CA TYR A 17 -11.99 2.65 -11.24
C TYR A 17 -13.29 3.01 -10.49
N PRO A 18 -14.35 2.20 -10.58
CA PRO A 18 -15.64 2.51 -9.94
C PRO A 18 -15.54 2.77 -8.44
N GLU A 19 -14.65 2.07 -7.73
CA GLU A 19 -14.47 2.23 -6.28
C GLU A 19 -13.86 3.57 -5.86
N GLU A 20 -13.29 4.33 -6.80
CA GLU A 20 -12.72 5.67 -6.61
C GLU A 20 -13.79 6.77 -6.70
N ALA A 21 -14.94 6.45 -7.29
CA ALA A 21 -16.04 7.37 -7.54
C ALA A 21 -17.14 7.26 -6.46
N PRO A 22 -17.83 8.37 -6.12
CA PRO A 22 -17.64 9.70 -6.67
C PRO A 22 -16.44 10.43 -6.05
N ALA A 23 -15.82 11.30 -6.85
CA ALA A 23 -14.92 12.31 -6.34
C ALA A 23 -15.69 13.30 -5.47
N HIS A 24 -15.17 13.62 -4.28
CA HIS A 24 -15.87 14.43 -3.28
C HIS A 24 -14.89 15.31 -2.48
N ARG A 25 -15.39 16.40 -1.88
CA ARG A 25 -14.56 17.33 -1.10
C ARG A 25 -14.33 16.78 0.31
N VAL A 26 -13.06 16.70 0.70
CA VAL A 26 -12.62 16.28 2.03
C VAL A 26 -11.71 17.34 2.62
N LYS A 27 -11.84 17.59 3.91
CA LYS A 27 -10.93 18.41 4.71
C LYS A 27 -10.12 17.52 5.62
N VAL A 28 -8.81 17.74 5.67
CA VAL A 28 -7.90 17.08 6.62
C VAL A 28 -7.17 18.11 7.48
N GLY A 29 -6.94 17.78 8.75
CA GLY A 29 -6.11 18.59 9.64
C GLY A 29 -4.64 18.57 9.25
N GLY A 30 -3.82 19.43 9.87
CA GLY A 30 -2.37 19.36 9.71
C GLY A 30 -1.75 18.19 10.48
N PHE A 31 -0.75 17.54 9.90
CA PHE A 31 -0.05 16.40 10.50
C PHE A 31 1.39 16.30 9.98
N TRP A 32 2.23 15.58 10.69
CA TRP A 32 3.55 15.19 10.20
C TRP A 32 3.47 13.86 9.47
N MET A 33 4.14 13.71 8.32
CA MET A 33 4.26 12.44 7.61
C MET A 33 5.71 12.05 7.36
N ASP A 34 6.02 10.75 7.41
CA ASP A 34 7.32 10.23 7.00
C ASP A 34 7.64 10.63 5.55
N ARG A 35 8.90 11.02 5.31
CA ARG A 35 9.36 11.49 3.98
C ARG A 35 9.27 10.41 2.91
N HIS A 36 9.36 9.16 3.32
CA HIS A 36 9.35 7.98 2.49
C HIS A 36 8.74 6.81 3.26
N THR A 37 8.56 5.68 2.60
CA THR A 37 8.13 4.43 3.25
C THR A 37 9.14 3.93 4.28
N VAL A 38 8.67 3.18 5.26
CA VAL A 38 9.53 2.56 6.28
C VAL A 38 10.48 1.58 5.61
N THR A 39 11.77 1.72 5.90
CA THR A 39 12.83 0.89 5.32
C THR A 39 13.04 -0.41 6.10
N ASN A 40 13.67 -1.41 5.46
CA ASN A 40 14.11 -2.62 6.13
C ASN A 40 15.03 -2.34 7.34
N ARG A 41 15.94 -1.36 7.23
CA ARG A 41 16.82 -0.99 8.35
C ARG A 41 16.04 -0.39 9.52
N GLU A 42 14.99 0.37 9.26
CA GLU A 42 14.14 0.92 10.33
C GLU A 42 13.31 -0.17 11.00
N PHE A 43 12.71 -1.05 10.21
CA PHE A 43 11.95 -2.18 10.72
C PHE A 43 12.84 -3.19 11.48
N GLU A 44 14.08 -3.39 11.05
CA GLU A 44 15.05 -4.23 11.77
C GLU A 44 15.34 -3.69 13.17
N ARG A 45 15.42 -2.37 13.35
CA ARG A 45 15.57 -1.78 14.70
C ARG A 45 14.38 -2.05 15.59
N PHE A 46 13.16 -1.98 15.03
CA PHE A 46 11.94 -2.33 15.74
C PHE A 46 11.98 -3.79 16.22
N VAL A 47 12.27 -4.73 15.31
CA VAL A 47 12.33 -6.15 15.65
C VAL A 47 13.45 -6.43 16.65
N ALA A 48 14.63 -5.83 16.48
CA ALA A 48 15.74 -5.99 17.41
C ALA A 48 15.42 -5.46 18.82
N ALA A 49 14.65 -4.37 18.93
CA ALA A 49 14.30 -3.77 20.20
C ALA A 49 13.16 -4.49 20.94
N THR A 50 12.30 -5.21 20.23
CA THR A 50 11.04 -5.75 20.77
C THR A 50 10.96 -7.27 20.74
N GLY A 51 11.80 -7.94 19.94
CA GLY A 51 11.65 -9.36 19.63
C GLY A 51 10.41 -9.67 18.80
N TYR A 52 9.82 -8.67 18.13
CA TYR A 52 8.58 -8.83 17.35
C TYR A 52 8.75 -9.86 16.22
N VAL A 53 7.78 -10.76 16.12
CA VAL A 53 7.68 -11.79 15.07
C VAL A 53 6.51 -11.40 14.18
N THR A 54 6.70 -11.19 12.89
CA THR A 54 5.60 -10.70 12.02
C THR A 54 4.54 -11.77 11.78
N LEU A 55 3.37 -11.38 11.28
CA LEU A 55 2.32 -12.34 10.92
C LEU A 55 2.82 -13.37 9.90
N ALA A 56 3.62 -12.95 8.90
CA ALA A 56 4.23 -13.84 7.91
C ALA A 56 5.21 -14.88 8.51
N GLU A 57 5.68 -14.64 9.74
CA GLU A 57 6.58 -15.54 10.48
C GLU A 57 5.82 -16.50 11.41
N ARG A 58 4.48 -16.42 11.45
CA ARG A 58 3.60 -17.27 12.27
C ARG A 58 2.73 -18.17 11.39
N PRO A 59 2.35 -19.37 11.87
CA PRO A 59 1.31 -20.16 11.21
C PRO A 59 -0.02 -19.40 11.19
N ALA A 60 -0.80 -19.55 10.12
CA ALA A 60 -2.16 -19.04 10.05
C ALA A 60 -3.10 -19.88 10.94
N ASP A 61 -4.11 -19.25 11.54
CA ASP A 61 -5.12 -19.94 12.33
C ASP A 61 -6.07 -20.73 11.41
N PRO A 62 -6.15 -22.07 11.49
CA PRO A 62 -7.09 -22.85 10.68
C PRO A 62 -8.56 -22.44 10.88
N ALA A 63 -8.92 -21.84 12.03
CA ALA A 63 -10.27 -21.38 12.31
C ALA A 63 -10.69 -20.21 11.41
N ASP A 64 -9.74 -19.39 10.95
CA ASP A 64 -9.99 -18.27 10.05
C ASP A 64 -10.20 -18.72 8.59
N TYR A 65 -9.79 -19.95 8.26
CA TYR A 65 -9.79 -20.50 6.91
C TYR A 65 -10.46 -21.89 6.83
N PRO A 66 -11.81 -21.96 6.87
CA PRO A 66 -12.54 -23.22 6.76
C PRO A 66 -12.19 -23.97 5.46
N GLY A 67 -11.71 -25.22 5.60
CA GLY A 67 -11.35 -26.07 4.46
C GLY A 67 -9.95 -25.82 3.88
N ALA A 68 -9.13 -24.99 4.53
CA ALA A 68 -7.74 -24.82 4.14
C ALA A 68 -6.95 -26.12 4.24
N ILE A 69 -6.05 -26.30 3.28
CA ILE A 69 -5.07 -27.39 3.26
C ILE A 69 -4.03 -27.09 4.36
N PRO A 70 -3.85 -27.94 5.39
CA PRO A 70 -2.97 -27.64 6.53
C PRO A 70 -1.54 -27.27 6.13
N GLU A 71 -1.02 -27.85 5.06
CA GLU A 71 0.30 -27.56 4.52
C GLU A 71 0.45 -26.12 4.01
N LEU A 72 -0.65 -25.42 3.73
CA LEU A 72 -0.68 -24.02 3.31
C LEU A 72 -0.78 -23.03 4.48
N LEU A 73 -0.99 -23.51 5.72
CA LEU A 73 -1.12 -22.68 6.92
C LEU A 73 0.22 -22.45 7.64
N VAL A 74 1.33 -22.91 7.06
CA VAL A 74 2.68 -22.67 7.58
C VAL A 74 3.06 -21.19 7.46
N PRO A 75 4.05 -20.70 8.25
CA PRO A 75 4.60 -19.36 8.10
C PRO A 75 4.95 -19.05 6.64
N SER A 76 4.22 -18.11 6.05
CA SER A 76 4.27 -17.84 4.62
C SER A 76 3.80 -16.42 4.33
N SER A 77 4.08 -15.98 3.11
CA SER A 77 3.57 -14.73 2.59
C SER A 77 3.30 -14.84 1.09
N ALA A 78 2.42 -14.00 0.58
CA ALA A 78 2.10 -13.97 -0.84
C ALA A 78 3.21 -13.28 -1.64
N MET A 79 3.67 -13.96 -2.68
CA MET A 79 4.76 -13.51 -3.54
C MET A 79 4.33 -13.47 -5.00
N PHE A 80 4.81 -12.43 -5.69
CA PHE A 80 4.77 -12.38 -7.13
C PHE A 80 5.88 -13.25 -7.71
N LYS A 81 5.50 -14.21 -8.54
CA LYS A 81 6.38 -15.04 -9.35
C LYS A 81 6.13 -14.71 -10.81
N LYS A 82 7.07 -13.97 -11.42
CA LYS A 82 7.04 -13.60 -12.83
C LYS A 82 6.91 -14.85 -13.72
N PRO A 83 5.83 -15.02 -14.48
CA PRO A 83 5.70 -16.13 -15.41
C PRO A 83 6.78 -16.07 -16.50
N ALA A 84 7.20 -17.23 -17.00
CA ALA A 84 8.20 -17.31 -18.07
C ALA A 84 7.65 -16.89 -19.45
N GLN A 85 6.33 -16.89 -19.60
CA GLN A 85 5.61 -16.61 -20.84
C GLN A 85 4.27 -15.93 -20.53
N LYS A 86 3.58 -15.47 -21.57
CA LYS A 86 2.24 -14.90 -21.46
C LYS A 86 1.26 -15.90 -20.85
N VAL A 87 0.41 -15.41 -19.95
CA VAL A 87 -0.60 -16.18 -19.20
C VAL A 87 -1.94 -15.43 -19.20
N ASP A 88 -3.03 -16.10 -18.81
CA ASP A 88 -4.34 -15.46 -18.66
C ASP A 88 -4.32 -14.47 -17.48
N ILE A 89 -4.42 -13.17 -17.80
CA ILE A 89 -4.39 -12.07 -16.82
C ILE A 89 -5.68 -11.95 -15.98
N ARG A 90 -6.70 -12.76 -16.26
CA ARG A 90 -7.92 -12.83 -15.43
C ARG A 90 -7.77 -13.80 -14.27
N ASN A 91 -6.74 -14.66 -14.30
CA ASN A 91 -6.44 -15.60 -13.23
C ASN A 91 -5.15 -15.20 -12.52
N SER A 92 -5.31 -14.53 -11.37
CA SER A 92 -4.18 -14.03 -10.57
C SER A 92 -3.28 -15.14 -10.00
N TYR A 93 -3.79 -16.37 -9.86
CA TYR A 93 -3.00 -17.52 -9.40
C TYR A 93 -1.89 -17.91 -10.39
N ASN A 94 -1.90 -17.37 -11.61
CA ASN A 94 -0.81 -17.57 -12.57
C ASN A 94 0.51 -16.89 -12.15
N TRP A 95 0.47 -15.89 -11.26
CA TRP A 95 1.66 -15.18 -10.80
C TRP A 95 1.70 -14.90 -9.30
N TRP A 96 0.59 -15.02 -8.56
CA TRP A 96 0.59 -14.96 -7.11
C TRP A 96 0.68 -16.36 -6.51
N VAL A 97 1.66 -16.55 -5.63
CA VAL A 97 1.90 -17.81 -4.93
C VAL A 97 2.11 -17.56 -3.44
N TYR A 98 1.59 -18.43 -2.59
CA TYR A 98 1.99 -18.48 -1.19
C TYR A 98 3.31 -19.23 -1.07
N VAL A 99 4.30 -18.60 -0.44
CA VAL A 99 5.65 -19.16 -0.31
C VAL A 99 5.99 -19.32 1.16
N ALA A 100 6.17 -20.57 1.59
CA ALA A 100 6.62 -20.90 2.93
C ALA A 100 7.98 -20.25 3.22
N GLY A 101 8.10 -19.61 4.38
CA GLY A 101 9.30 -18.89 4.81
C GLY A 101 9.56 -17.57 4.08
N ALA A 102 8.67 -17.11 3.20
CA ALA A 102 8.72 -15.74 2.70
C ALA A 102 8.22 -14.78 3.79
N ASN A 103 9.04 -13.79 4.11
CA ASN A 103 8.75 -12.78 5.12
C ASN A 103 9.62 -11.54 4.87
N TRP A 104 9.57 -10.56 5.79
CA TRP A 104 10.29 -9.30 5.62
C TRP A 104 11.83 -9.46 5.57
N ARG A 105 12.40 -10.49 6.22
CA ARG A 105 13.84 -10.81 6.13
C ARG A 105 14.20 -11.56 4.85
N HIS A 106 13.25 -12.29 4.30
CA HIS A 106 13.37 -13.15 3.13
C HIS A 106 12.36 -12.76 2.03
N PRO A 107 12.42 -11.53 1.50
CA PRO A 107 11.34 -10.97 0.68
C PRO A 107 11.20 -11.58 -0.73
N ARG A 108 12.20 -12.37 -1.15
CA ARG A 108 12.18 -13.11 -2.41
C ARG A 108 12.13 -14.63 -2.17
N GLY A 109 11.56 -15.04 -1.05
CA GLY A 109 11.46 -16.44 -0.61
C GLY A 109 12.61 -16.84 0.32
N PRO A 110 12.56 -18.06 0.89
CA PRO A 110 13.37 -18.48 2.05
C PRO A 110 14.89 -18.44 1.81
N ALA A 111 15.34 -18.52 0.55
CA ALA A 111 16.77 -18.42 0.21
C ALA A 111 17.28 -16.97 0.03
N SER A 112 16.39 -15.98 0.09
CA SER A 112 16.75 -14.56 -0.10
C SER A 112 17.17 -13.89 1.21
N SER A 113 17.66 -12.65 1.16
CA SER A 113 17.92 -11.85 2.37
C SER A 113 17.83 -10.35 2.09
N ILE A 114 17.64 -9.57 3.16
CA ILE A 114 17.67 -8.09 3.13
C ILE A 114 19.07 -7.47 3.24
N LYS A 115 20.16 -8.25 3.22
CA LYS A 115 21.53 -7.76 3.49
C LYS A 115 21.95 -6.56 2.62
N LYS A 116 21.42 -6.45 1.40
CA LYS A 116 21.67 -5.34 0.46
C LYS A 116 20.44 -4.45 0.22
N LEU A 117 19.40 -4.62 1.03
CA LEU A 117 18.09 -3.97 0.88
C LEU A 117 17.76 -3.07 2.08
N GLY A 118 18.77 -2.65 2.86
CA GLY A 118 18.57 -1.86 4.08
C GLY A 118 17.81 -0.56 3.85
N ASP A 119 18.01 0.09 2.70
CA ASP A 119 17.32 1.33 2.29
C ASP A 119 16.10 1.08 1.39
N HIS A 120 15.72 -0.17 1.15
CA HIS A 120 14.48 -0.50 0.45
C HIS A 120 13.31 -0.52 1.44
N PRO A 121 12.08 -0.31 0.98
CA PRO A 121 10.90 -0.45 1.83
C PRO A 121 10.83 -1.85 2.43
N VAL A 122 10.40 -1.92 3.70
CA VAL A 122 9.98 -3.19 4.28
C VAL A 122 8.70 -3.66 3.60
N VAL A 123 8.65 -4.96 3.29
CA VAL A 123 7.50 -5.65 2.69
C VAL A 123 7.17 -6.91 3.48
N HIS A 124 6.14 -7.67 3.10
CA HIS A 124 5.63 -8.81 3.85
C HIS A 124 5.23 -8.46 5.28
N VAL A 125 4.64 -7.28 5.45
CA VAL A 125 4.07 -6.78 6.70
C VAL A 125 2.55 -6.74 6.56
N ALA A 126 1.86 -7.48 7.44
CA ALA A 126 0.42 -7.42 7.57
C ALA A 126 0.01 -6.13 8.29
N PHE A 127 -1.31 -5.89 8.42
CA PHE A 127 -1.78 -4.65 9.06
C PHE A 127 -1.35 -4.56 10.52
N GLU A 128 -1.40 -5.67 11.28
CA GLU A 128 -0.95 -5.69 12.68
C GLU A 128 0.55 -5.40 12.83
N ASP A 129 1.38 -5.85 11.88
CA ASP A 129 2.82 -5.58 11.87
C ASP A 129 3.09 -4.08 11.67
N ALA A 130 2.33 -3.47 10.78
CA ALA A 130 2.41 -2.06 10.47
C ALA A 130 1.99 -1.19 11.68
N GLU A 131 0.89 -1.56 12.36
CA GLU A 131 0.45 -0.88 13.58
C GLU A 131 1.43 -1.06 14.74
N ALA A 132 1.97 -2.26 14.93
CA ALA A 132 2.95 -2.54 15.98
C ALA A 132 4.23 -1.71 15.80
N TYR A 133 4.74 -1.63 14.56
CA TYR A 133 5.87 -0.77 14.23
C TYR A 133 5.56 0.70 14.49
N ALA A 134 4.43 1.20 13.99
CA ALA A 134 4.04 2.60 14.14
C ALA A 134 3.95 2.99 15.62
N LYS A 135 3.30 2.15 16.44
CA LYS A 135 3.17 2.34 17.88
C LYS A 135 4.53 2.37 18.58
N TRP A 136 5.41 1.42 18.28
CA TRP A 136 6.77 1.39 18.84
C TRP A 136 7.56 2.65 18.49
N ALA A 137 7.40 3.15 17.26
CA ALA A 137 8.06 4.36 16.79
C ALA A 137 7.47 5.66 17.38
N GLY A 138 6.41 5.57 18.21
CA GLY A 138 5.68 6.73 18.73
C GLY A 138 4.87 7.46 17.66
N LYS A 139 4.40 6.74 16.65
CA LYS A 139 3.68 7.24 15.47
C LYS A 139 2.35 6.51 15.28
N GLU A 140 1.65 6.84 14.20
CA GLU A 140 0.40 6.22 13.77
C GLU A 140 0.45 5.94 12.25
N LEU A 141 -0.44 5.08 11.75
CA LEU A 141 -0.69 4.96 10.31
C LEU A 141 -1.61 6.11 9.83
N PRO A 142 -1.45 6.57 8.58
CA PRO A 142 -2.34 7.59 8.02
C PRO A 142 -3.74 7.01 7.76
N THR A 143 -4.75 7.88 7.81
CA THR A 143 -6.03 7.60 7.16
C THR A 143 -5.88 7.59 5.64
N GLU A 144 -6.85 7.03 4.94
CA GLU A 144 -6.92 7.10 3.48
C GLU A 144 -6.89 8.56 3.00
N ALA A 145 -7.69 9.43 3.63
CA ALA A 145 -7.78 10.83 3.25
C ALA A 145 -6.49 11.61 3.54
N GLU A 146 -5.85 11.40 4.70
CA GLU A 146 -4.54 12.00 4.99
C GLU A 146 -3.48 11.54 3.98
N TRP A 147 -3.49 10.25 3.63
CA TRP A 147 -2.56 9.71 2.65
C TRP A 147 -2.77 10.33 1.26
N GLU A 148 -4.01 10.38 0.77
CA GLU A 148 -4.30 10.93 -0.55
C GLU A 148 -4.05 12.44 -0.63
N PHE A 149 -4.43 13.19 0.40
CA PHE A 149 -4.10 14.62 0.50
C PHE A 149 -2.59 14.85 0.41
N ALA A 150 -1.83 14.08 1.18
CA ALA A 150 -0.38 14.14 1.17
C ALA A 150 0.21 13.73 -0.19
N ALA A 151 -0.35 12.71 -0.84
CA ALA A 151 0.09 12.19 -2.13
C ALA A 151 -0.09 13.22 -3.24
N ARG A 152 -1.20 13.96 -3.22
CA ARG A 152 -1.49 15.03 -4.18
C ARG A 152 -0.50 16.19 -4.12
N GLY A 153 0.20 16.39 -2.99
CA GLY A 153 1.32 17.33 -2.93
C GLY A 153 0.95 18.78 -3.27
N GLY A 154 -0.30 19.19 -3.04
CA GLY A 154 -0.82 20.51 -3.40
C GLY A 154 -1.51 20.60 -4.77
N LEU A 155 -1.56 19.51 -5.54
CA LEU A 155 -2.30 19.43 -6.81
C LEU A 155 -3.76 19.00 -6.56
N ASP A 156 -4.73 19.83 -6.92
CA ASP A 156 -6.15 19.48 -6.83
C ASP A 156 -6.61 18.84 -8.14
N GLY A 157 -6.98 17.56 -8.12
CA GLY A 157 -7.54 16.85 -9.27
C GLY A 157 -6.54 16.24 -10.27
N ALA A 158 -5.22 16.44 -10.11
CA ALA A 158 -4.22 15.85 -11.02
C ALA A 158 -4.23 14.30 -11.02
N GLU A 159 -3.90 13.70 -12.16
CA GLU A 159 -3.92 12.24 -12.31
C GLU A 159 -2.82 11.54 -11.48
N PHE A 160 -1.62 12.09 -11.44
CA PHE A 160 -0.46 11.56 -10.70
C PHE A 160 0.02 12.55 -9.64
N VAL A 161 0.92 12.09 -8.76
CA VAL A 161 1.50 12.91 -7.69
C VAL A 161 2.40 14.05 -8.18
N TRP A 162 2.64 14.13 -9.49
CA TRP A 162 3.47 15.12 -10.17
C TRP A 162 2.77 15.86 -11.33
N GLY A 163 1.49 15.56 -11.61
CA GLY A 163 0.75 16.14 -12.75
C GLY A 163 -0.03 15.08 -13.53
N ASP A 164 -0.35 15.36 -14.79
CA ASP A 164 -1.29 14.53 -15.58
C ASP A 164 -0.62 13.63 -16.62
N GLU A 165 0.67 13.81 -16.88
CA GLU A 165 1.44 12.96 -17.78
C GLU A 165 2.19 11.87 -17.00
N LEU A 166 2.07 10.60 -17.42
CA LEU A 166 2.70 9.47 -16.74
C LEU A 166 4.22 9.54 -16.80
N THR A 167 4.77 9.88 -17.98
CA THR A 167 6.20 9.97 -18.23
C THR A 167 6.60 11.32 -18.82
N PRO A 168 6.56 12.42 -18.03
CA PRO A 168 6.89 13.76 -18.53
C PRO A 168 8.27 13.80 -19.17
N GLY A 169 8.31 14.14 -20.47
CA GLY A 169 9.56 14.15 -21.24
C GLY A 169 10.21 12.77 -21.38
N GLY A 170 9.41 11.69 -21.35
CA GLY A 170 9.87 10.31 -21.48
C GLY A 170 10.56 9.74 -20.24
N LYS A 171 10.43 10.39 -19.07
CA LYS A 171 11.06 9.94 -17.82
C LYS A 171 10.07 9.25 -16.90
N HIS A 172 10.42 8.08 -16.40
CA HIS A 172 9.68 7.40 -15.33
C HIS A 172 9.90 8.12 -14.00
N LEU A 173 8.80 8.53 -13.35
CA LEU A 173 8.82 9.28 -12.08
C LEU A 173 8.36 8.46 -10.87
N ALA A 174 8.14 7.15 -11.07
CA ALA A 174 7.86 6.17 -10.03
C ALA A 174 8.35 4.79 -10.47
N ASN A 175 8.63 3.93 -9.48
CA ASN A 175 8.89 2.52 -9.71
C ASN A 175 7.58 1.77 -9.99
N THR A 176 7.42 1.30 -11.22
CA THR A 176 6.21 0.64 -11.74
C THR A 176 6.60 -0.43 -12.76
N TRP A 177 5.62 -1.08 -13.39
CA TRP A 177 5.91 -2.10 -14.40
C TRP A 177 5.86 -1.52 -15.82
N GLN A 178 6.93 -1.73 -16.60
CA GLN A 178 6.97 -1.41 -18.03
C GLN A 178 7.05 -2.69 -18.87
N GLY A 179 6.25 -2.78 -19.95
CA GLY A 179 6.13 -3.99 -20.78
C GLY A 179 4.84 -4.77 -20.54
N GLU A 180 4.74 -5.97 -21.10
CA GLU A 180 3.55 -6.81 -20.94
C GLU A 180 3.53 -7.53 -19.58
N PHE A 181 2.77 -6.96 -18.63
CA PHE A 181 2.42 -7.65 -17.39
C PHE A 181 1.70 -8.99 -17.68
N PRO A 182 1.96 -10.08 -16.92
CA PRO A 182 2.89 -10.20 -15.79
C PRO A 182 4.26 -10.79 -16.17
N TYR A 183 4.60 -11.01 -17.44
CA TYR A 183 5.74 -11.85 -17.82
C TYR A 183 6.96 -11.05 -18.32
N GLU A 184 6.72 -9.90 -18.96
CA GLU A 184 7.77 -9.01 -19.49
C GLU A 184 7.83 -7.71 -18.68
N ASN A 185 8.87 -7.58 -17.85
CA ASN A 185 9.26 -6.29 -17.25
C ASN A 185 10.51 -5.78 -17.98
N ARG A 186 10.40 -4.64 -18.64
CA ARG A 186 11.47 -3.99 -19.41
C ARG A 186 12.45 -3.21 -18.53
N ASN A 187 12.12 -3.01 -17.25
CA ASN A 187 13.00 -2.38 -16.27
C ASN A 187 13.48 -0.99 -16.70
N GLU A 188 12.60 -0.22 -17.35
CA GLU A 188 12.94 1.08 -17.94
C GLU A 188 13.09 2.17 -16.88
N ASP A 189 12.44 2.01 -15.72
CA ASP A 189 12.60 2.87 -14.55
C ASP A 189 13.84 2.53 -13.69
N GLY A 190 14.54 1.44 -14.03
CA GLY A 190 15.75 0.97 -13.36
C GLY A 190 15.55 -0.07 -12.26
N TYR A 191 14.31 -0.43 -11.90
CA TYR A 191 14.03 -1.38 -10.82
C TYR A 191 13.00 -2.48 -11.15
N GLU A 192 13.45 -3.74 -11.24
CA GLU A 192 12.54 -4.89 -11.47
C GLU A 192 11.72 -5.26 -10.22
N TRP A 193 12.20 -4.81 -9.06
CA TRP A 193 11.61 -5.04 -7.74
C TRP A 193 11.52 -3.71 -7.00
N THR A 194 11.31 -3.70 -5.68
CA THR A 194 11.38 -2.46 -4.89
C THR A 194 12.65 -1.64 -5.20
N ALA A 195 12.51 -0.32 -5.23
CA ALA A 195 13.61 0.63 -5.30
C ALA A 195 14.00 1.08 -3.88
N PRO A 196 15.25 1.55 -3.65
CA PRO A 196 15.57 2.29 -2.44
C PRO A 196 14.57 3.44 -2.24
N VAL A 197 14.16 3.67 -1.01
CA VAL A 197 13.22 4.74 -0.69
C VAL A 197 13.78 6.09 -1.13
N GLY A 198 12.94 6.96 -1.71
CA GLY A 198 13.39 8.25 -2.22
C GLY A 198 14.17 8.21 -3.54
N SER A 199 14.18 7.09 -4.27
CA SER A 199 14.87 6.99 -5.58
C SER A 199 14.27 7.90 -6.65
N PHE A 200 12.98 8.19 -6.57
CA PHE A 200 12.25 9.06 -7.50
C PHE A 200 11.97 10.43 -6.89
N PRO A 201 11.68 11.47 -7.70
CA PRO A 201 11.44 12.82 -7.19
C PRO A 201 10.33 12.89 -6.14
N ALA A 202 10.47 13.81 -5.19
CA ALA A 202 9.43 14.12 -4.24
C ALA A 202 8.27 14.88 -4.92
N ASN A 203 7.05 14.73 -4.39
CA ASN A 203 5.91 15.56 -4.78
C ASN A 203 6.01 17.00 -4.21
N GLY A 204 4.99 17.83 -4.45
CA GLY A 204 4.99 19.24 -4.00
C GLY A 204 5.02 19.45 -2.48
N PHE A 205 4.81 18.42 -1.66
CA PHE A 205 5.03 18.47 -0.21
C PHE A 205 6.38 17.90 0.24
N GLY A 206 7.25 17.49 -0.68
CA GLY A 206 8.55 16.90 -0.37
C GLY A 206 8.49 15.41 0.00
N LEU A 207 7.38 14.73 -0.27
CA LEU A 207 7.21 13.31 0.01
C LEU A 207 7.62 12.45 -1.18
N HIS A 208 8.40 11.42 -0.92
CA HIS A 208 8.78 10.40 -1.88
C HIS A 208 7.87 9.16 -1.77
N ASP A 209 7.95 8.28 -2.78
CA ASP A 209 7.26 6.99 -2.82
C ASP A 209 5.72 7.13 -2.66
N MET A 210 5.15 8.26 -3.10
CA MET A 210 3.68 8.46 -3.09
C MET A 210 2.99 7.83 -4.31
N ALA A 211 3.77 7.28 -5.25
CA ALA A 211 3.30 6.52 -6.40
C ALA A 211 4.29 5.38 -6.67
N GLY A 212 3.78 4.16 -6.86
CA GLY A 212 4.59 2.98 -7.14
C GLY A 212 5.45 2.53 -5.96
N ASN A 213 6.53 1.82 -6.26
CA ASN A 213 7.42 1.13 -5.32
C ASN A 213 6.67 0.08 -4.50
N VAL A 214 6.01 0.45 -3.40
CA VAL A 214 5.17 -0.48 -2.61
C VAL A 214 3.84 0.15 -2.26
N TRP A 215 2.81 -0.69 -2.22
CA TRP A 215 1.53 -0.34 -1.62
C TRP A 215 1.74 0.05 -0.16
N GLN A 216 0.85 0.86 0.39
CA GLN A 216 0.98 1.37 1.75
C GLN A 216 -0.33 1.21 2.53
N TRP A 217 -0.21 0.64 3.72
CA TRP A 217 -1.31 0.52 4.67
C TRP A 217 -1.85 1.87 5.13
N THR A 218 -3.18 1.96 5.23
CA THR A 218 -3.90 3.06 5.88
C THR A 218 -4.85 2.51 6.94
N THR A 219 -5.36 3.36 7.82
CA THR A 219 -6.22 2.94 8.95
C THR A 219 -7.66 2.64 8.57
N ASP A 220 -8.10 2.98 7.36
CA ASP A 220 -9.52 3.00 7.01
C ASP A 220 -10.02 1.60 6.67
N TRP A 221 -11.16 1.20 7.22
CA TRP A 221 -11.86 0.00 6.76
C TRP A 221 -12.40 0.24 5.35
N TYR A 222 -12.20 -0.75 4.48
CA TYR A 222 -12.54 -0.61 3.07
C TYR A 222 -14.05 -0.50 2.86
N GLN A 223 -14.46 0.57 2.17
CA GLN A 223 -15.78 0.72 1.58
C GLN A 223 -15.64 1.47 0.26
N GLU A 224 -16.53 1.23 -0.71
CA GLU A 224 -16.58 2.03 -1.94
C GLU A 224 -16.95 3.49 -1.64
N HIS A 225 -16.40 4.44 -2.41
CA HIS A 225 -16.74 5.86 -2.26
C HIS A 225 -18.23 6.13 -2.53
N SER A 226 -18.87 5.33 -3.40
CA SER A 226 -20.31 5.37 -3.68
C SER A 226 -21.20 5.21 -2.44
N ARG A 227 -20.66 4.63 -1.36
CA ARG A 227 -21.35 4.42 -0.07
C ARG A 227 -21.07 5.53 0.95
N ILE A 228 -20.31 6.56 0.58
CA ILE A 228 -20.06 7.71 1.45
C ILE A 228 -21.30 8.63 1.37
N ASP A 229 -22.02 8.73 2.47
CA ASP A 229 -23.15 9.65 2.62
C ASP A 229 -22.66 11.11 2.71
N SER A 230 -22.27 11.75 1.61
CA SER A 230 -22.38 13.22 1.48
C SER A 230 -21.98 13.76 0.09
N PRO A 231 -22.94 14.04 -0.81
CA PRO A 231 -22.67 14.86 -1.98
C PRO A 231 -22.79 16.38 -1.72
N CYS A 232 -23.28 16.84 -0.57
CA CYS A 232 -23.53 18.28 -0.32
C CYS A 232 -22.56 18.98 0.64
N CYS A 233 -21.79 18.27 1.46
CA CYS A 233 -20.90 18.88 2.46
C CYS A 233 -19.48 18.30 2.42
N THR A 234 -18.48 19.16 2.65
CA THR A 234 -17.09 18.74 2.86
C THR A 234 -16.99 17.89 4.11
N ILE A 235 -16.50 16.66 3.97
CA ILE A 235 -16.31 15.75 5.10
C ILE A 235 -15.02 16.13 5.84
N ASP A 236 -15.10 16.33 7.15
CA ASP A 236 -13.96 16.71 7.99
C ASP A 236 -13.29 15.47 8.61
N ASN A 237 -12.02 15.23 8.27
CA ASN A 237 -11.16 14.14 8.76
C ASN A 237 -11.85 12.75 8.77
N PRO A 238 -12.29 12.23 7.60
CA PRO A 238 -12.96 10.92 7.52
C PRO A 238 -12.06 9.79 8.01
N ARG A 239 -12.69 8.71 8.50
CA ARG A 239 -12.04 7.54 9.14
C ARG A 239 -12.41 6.20 8.48
N GLY A 240 -12.96 6.26 7.26
CA GLY A 240 -13.35 5.08 6.49
C GLY A 240 -14.67 4.47 6.92
N GLY A 241 -14.91 3.24 6.46
CA GLY A 241 -16.14 2.51 6.72
C GLY A 241 -16.16 1.75 8.06
N GLN A 242 -17.16 0.88 8.19
CA GLN A 242 -17.28 -0.04 9.33
C GLN A 242 -16.51 -1.34 9.08
N ARG A 243 -15.91 -1.90 10.13
CA ARG A 243 -15.10 -3.14 10.04
C ARG A 243 -15.91 -4.29 9.45
N GLU A 244 -17.09 -4.53 9.97
CA GLU A 244 -17.96 -5.67 9.59
C GLU A 244 -18.51 -5.51 8.16
N ALA A 245 -18.56 -4.29 7.64
CA ALA A 245 -18.95 -4.01 6.26
C ALA A 245 -17.79 -4.19 5.26
N SER A 246 -16.57 -4.43 5.74
CA SER A 246 -15.36 -4.53 4.91
C SER A 246 -15.00 -5.95 4.48
N PHE A 247 -15.74 -6.98 4.90
CA PHE A 247 -15.52 -8.36 4.45
C PHE A 247 -15.66 -8.49 2.92
N ASP A 248 -15.02 -9.50 2.33
CA ASP A 248 -15.14 -9.74 0.89
C ASP A 248 -16.49 -10.42 0.58
N PRO A 249 -17.38 -9.77 -0.19
CA PRO A 249 -18.68 -10.36 -0.52
C PRO A 249 -18.59 -11.62 -1.42
N HIS A 250 -17.44 -11.90 -2.03
CA HIS A 250 -17.24 -13.07 -2.89
C HIS A 250 -16.77 -14.32 -2.12
N THR A 251 -16.36 -14.16 -0.86
CA THR A 251 -15.92 -15.25 0.03
C THR A 251 -16.58 -15.10 1.41
N PRO A 252 -17.92 -15.23 1.49
CA PRO A 252 -18.71 -14.94 2.70
C PRO A 252 -18.37 -15.83 3.90
N GLU A 253 -17.72 -16.96 3.68
CA GLU A 253 -17.20 -17.87 4.71
C GLU A 253 -15.92 -17.37 5.38
N ILE A 254 -15.21 -16.42 4.75
CA ILE A 254 -13.97 -15.83 5.26
C ILE A 254 -14.26 -14.48 5.93
N MET A 255 -14.22 -14.48 7.26
CA MET A 255 -14.59 -13.31 8.07
C MET A 255 -13.40 -12.39 8.39
N ILE A 256 -12.49 -12.23 7.42
CA ILE A 256 -11.30 -11.38 7.55
C ILE A 256 -11.62 -9.99 7.01
N PRO A 257 -11.55 -8.93 7.84
CA PRO A 257 -11.87 -7.58 7.40
C PRO A 257 -10.75 -7.01 6.51
N ARG A 258 -11.09 -6.01 5.70
CA ARG A 258 -10.16 -5.40 4.73
C ARG A 258 -9.92 -3.94 5.05
N LYS A 259 -8.67 -3.52 5.04
CA LYS A 259 -8.27 -2.11 5.12
C LYS A 259 -7.99 -1.56 3.73
N VAL A 260 -7.98 -0.24 3.61
CA VAL A 260 -7.58 0.44 2.39
C VAL A 260 -6.05 0.48 2.29
N THR A 261 -5.52 0.10 1.13
CA THR A 261 -4.14 0.37 0.74
C THR A 261 -4.09 1.38 -0.41
N LYS A 262 -3.02 2.18 -0.44
CA LYS A 262 -2.84 3.28 -1.40
C LYS A 262 -1.47 3.24 -2.08
N GLY A 263 -1.37 3.90 -3.23
CA GLY A 263 -0.12 4.24 -3.91
C GLY A 263 0.38 3.28 -4.98
N GLY A 264 -0.18 2.07 -5.12
CA GLY A 264 0.32 1.11 -6.10
C GLY A 264 1.69 0.55 -5.74
N SER A 265 2.30 -0.22 -6.64
CA SER A 265 3.60 -0.85 -6.42
C SER A 265 4.43 -0.97 -7.70
N TYR A 266 5.65 -1.49 -7.60
CA TYR A 266 6.50 -1.87 -8.73
C TYR A 266 5.86 -2.90 -9.68
N LEU A 267 4.75 -3.54 -9.28
CA LEU A 267 3.98 -4.46 -10.12
C LEU A 267 2.80 -3.82 -10.88
N CYS A 268 2.52 -2.54 -10.62
CA CYS A 268 1.42 -1.85 -11.28
C CYS A 268 1.82 -1.44 -12.71
N ALA A 269 1.04 -1.87 -13.70
CA ALA A 269 1.31 -1.67 -15.12
C ALA A 269 0.15 -0.93 -15.82
N PRO A 270 0.40 -0.07 -16.82
CA PRO A 270 -0.66 0.59 -17.58
C PRO A 270 -1.69 -0.35 -18.21
N ASN A 271 -1.26 -1.55 -18.60
CA ASN A 271 -2.10 -2.55 -19.27
C ASN A 271 -2.83 -3.52 -18.31
N TYR A 272 -2.72 -3.33 -16.98
CA TYR A 272 -3.34 -4.21 -15.99
C TYR A 272 -3.83 -3.46 -14.74
N CYS A 273 -2.96 -2.67 -14.11
CA CYS A 273 -3.22 -2.01 -12.84
C CYS A 273 -2.62 -0.60 -12.82
N ARG A 274 -3.44 0.43 -13.06
CA ARG A 274 -3.08 1.86 -12.98
C ARG A 274 -3.33 2.44 -11.58
N ARG A 275 -2.99 1.68 -10.53
CA ARG A 275 -3.23 2.08 -9.14
C ARG A 275 -2.08 2.83 -8.47
N TYR A 276 -1.08 3.25 -9.23
CA TYR A 276 -0.03 4.19 -8.80
C TYR A 276 -0.48 5.67 -8.80
N ARG A 277 -1.78 5.93 -9.01
CA ARG A 277 -2.39 7.27 -8.90
C ARG A 277 -2.79 7.55 -7.45
N PRO A 278 -2.76 8.82 -6.97
CA PRO A 278 -3.18 9.17 -5.61
C PRO A 278 -4.63 8.78 -5.31
N ALA A 279 -5.55 8.96 -6.27
CA ALA A 279 -6.96 8.60 -6.13
C ALA A 279 -7.19 7.08 -6.02
N ALA A 280 -6.25 6.28 -6.54
CA ALA A 280 -6.42 4.84 -6.58
C ALA A 280 -6.36 4.21 -5.20
N ARG A 281 -7.09 3.11 -5.05
CA ARG A 281 -7.28 2.41 -3.78
C ARG A 281 -7.49 0.93 -4.04
N MET A 282 -7.17 0.11 -3.04
CA MET A 282 -7.40 -1.32 -3.08
C MET A 282 -7.81 -1.81 -1.69
N SER A 283 -8.68 -2.82 -1.67
CA SER A 283 -9.01 -3.54 -0.44
C SER A 283 -7.93 -4.58 -0.18
N GLN A 284 -7.37 -4.62 1.02
CA GLN A 284 -6.41 -5.65 1.43
C GLN A 284 -6.87 -6.29 2.75
N PRO A 285 -7.01 -7.63 2.82
CA PRO A 285 -7.28 -8.34 4.06
C PRO A 285 -6.18 -8.08 5.09
N VAL A 286 -6.58 -7.78 6.34
CA VAL A 286 -5.65 -7.32 7.38
C VAL A 286 -4.56 -8.32 7.74
N ASP A 287 -4.80 -9.61 7.50
CA ASP A 287 -3.89 -10.71 7.81
C ASP A 287 -3.04 -11.15 6.61
N THR A 288 -3.23 -10.53 5.44
CA THR A 288 -2.52 -10.93 4.23
C THR A 288 -1.34 -10.00 4.00
N SER A 289 -0.13 -10.54 4.17
CA SER A 289 1.12 -9.88 3.83
C SER A 289 1.55 -10.23 2.40
N THR A 290 2.19 -9.29 1.69
CA THR A 290 2.61 -9.49 0.31
C THR A 290 3.98 -8.86 0.02
N CYS A 291 4.63 -9.31 -1.06
CA CYS A 291 5.97 -8.88 -1.45
C CYS A 291 6.06 -7.42 -1.95
N HIS A 292 4.94 -6.71 -2.05
CA HIS A 292 4.86 -5.36 -2.60
C HIS A 292 4.03 -4.39 -1.74
N LEU A 293 3.82 -4.71 -0.46
CA LEU A 293 3.03 -3.94 0.50
C LEU A 293 3.85 -3.64 1.74
N GLY A 294 3.98 -2.35 2.05
CA GLY A 294 4.68 -1.81 3.20
C GLY A 294 3.84 -0.78 3.95
N LEU A 295 4.53 0.19 4.57
CA LEU A 295 3.90 1.23 5.38
C LEU A 295 4.68 2.54 5.34
N ARG A 296 4.00 3.62 5.71
CA ARG A 296 4.59 4.88 6.19
C ARG A 296 3.81 5.37 7.39
N CYS A 297 4.42 6.17 8.24
CA CYS A 297 3.77 6.64 9.45
C CYS A 297 3.53 8.16 9.43
N ILE A 298 2.64 8.60 10.32
CA ILE A 298 2.32 9.99 10.61
C ILE A 298 2.37 10.28 12.12
N VAL A 299 2.40 11.56 12.47
CA VAL A 299 2.17 12.06 13.83
C VAL A 299 1.19 13.22 13.74
N ARG A 300 0.04 13.12 14.41
CA ARG A 300 -0.94 14.21 14.49
C ARG A 300 -0.56 15.13 15.64
N SER A 301 -0.57 16.46 15.44
CA SER A 301 -0.42 17.38 16.57
C SER A 301 -1.67 17.25 17.44
N ARG A 302 -1.53 16.75 18.66
CA ARG A 302 -2.62 16.84 19.64
C ARG A 302 -2.92 18.32 19.82
N SER A 303 -4.16 18.73 19.54
CA SER A 303 -4.66 20.04 19.98
C SER A 303 -4.32 20.15 21.47
N ARG A 304 -3.64 21.22 21.87
CA ARG A 304 -3.64 21.60 23.28
C ARG A 304 -5.09 21.96 23.58
N GLU A 305 -5.77 21.13 24.37
CA GLU A 305 -7.00 21.53 25.06
C GLU A 305 -6.75 22.76 25.94
#